data_AF-A0A8J8EBW2-F1
#
_entry.id   AF-A0A8J8EBW2-F1
#
_cell.length_a   1.000
_cell.length_b   1.000
_cell.length_c   1.000
_cell.angle_alpha   90.00
_cell.angle_beta   90.00
_cell.angle_gamma   90.00
#
_symmetry.space_group_name_H-M   'P 1'
#
loop_
_entity.id
_entity.type
_entity.pdbx_description
1 polymer ?
#
loop_
_entity_poly.entity_id
_entity_poly.type
_entity_poly.pdbx_seq_one_letter_code
_entity_poly.pdbx_strand_id
1 'polypeptide(L)'
;MIALTLGLIVGLGTALVLGKLKDRKSELAVSFLLPLLTYEMANGIYGGFGDYVYFSTPLGDFTTSEFIGLQTFLAWLIMLVYVRIRGRGAFEIDEFPSLFAFFWAITAFGLGLSASAWPALALPGLIIYALLAWRGWKNPFWILNARPCSGELEELSRKLGLGCLTDEKSYGVYNFEGTLLVGGRLREFPRWKKLIECVAKVREPGRNVNLFLHAIYLSAVPIGVLLGRGITTMLPLLILLLLSYYTTLKLSVSLTRRALRGECRAIAKEYAEFFKEKKRKRRGFIVD
;
A
#
# COMPACT_ATOMS: atom_id res chain seq x y z
N MET A 1 21.16 5.85 -16.75
CA MET A 1 19.82 5.66 -17.32
C MET A 1 19.60 4.24 -17.83
N ILE A 2 20.65 3.49 -18.19
CA ILE A 2 20.51 2.09 -18.64
C ILE A 2 19.79 1.24 -17.59
N ALA A 3 20.17 1.33 -16.31
CA ALA A 3 19.53 0.55 -15.25
C ALA A 3 18.06 0.91 -15.06
N LEU A 4 17.70 2.20 -15.13
CA LEU A 4 16.29 2.63 -15.14
C LEU A 4 15.54 2.02 -16.32
N THR A 5 16.08 2.11 -17.54
CA THR A 5 15.43 1.56 -18.73
C THR A 5 15.22 0.05 -18.61
N LEU A 6 16.24 -0.70 -18.19
CA LEU A 6 16.12 -2.14 -17.95
C LEU A 6 15.11 -2.45 -16.85
N GLY A 7 15.13 -1.69 -15.75
CA GLY A 7 14.20 -1.83 -14.63
C GLY A 7 12.76 -1.58 -15.06
N LEU A 8 12.53 -0.61 -15.95
CA LEU A 8 11.22 -0.34 -16.55
C LEU A 8 10.78 -1.45 -17.50
N ILE A 9 11.66 -1.88 -18.41
CA ILE A 9 11.34 -2.94 -19.39
C ILE A 9 10.97 -4.24 -18.67
N VAL A 10 11.81 -4.67 -17.73
CA VAL A 10 11.57 -5.90 -16.96
C VAL A 10 10.40 -5.70 -16.02
N GLY A 11 10.40 -4.65 -15.19
CA GLY A 11 9.36 -4.43 -14.17
C GLY A 11 7.97 -4.24 -14.77
N LEU A 12 7.80 -3.31 -15.72
CA LEU A 12 6.52 -3.05 -16.36
C LEU A 12 6.14 -4.15 -17.36
N GLY A 13 7.11 -4.70 -18.09
CA GLY A 13 6.86 -5.82 -19.00
C GLY A 13 6.31 -7.03 -18.26
N THR A 14 6.97 -7.46 -17.18
CA THR A 14 6.49 -8.57 -16.34
C THR A 14 5.16 -8.24 -15.68
N ALA A 15 4.97 -7.00 -15.18
CA ALA A 15 3.69 -6.57 -14.61
C ALA A 15 2.54 -6.69 -15.63
N LEU A 16 2.71 -6.18 -16.85
CA LEU A 16 1.70 -6.23 -17.90
C LEU A 16 1.39 -7.65 -18.36
N VAL A 17 2.40 -8.51 -18.48
CA VAL A 17 2.20 -9.94 -18.81
C VAL A 17 1.40 -10.63 -17.71
N LEU A 18 1.76 -10.46 -16.44
CA LEU A 18 1.01 -11.03 -15.32
C LEU A 18 -0.40 -10.44 -15.20
N GLY A 19 -0.57 -9.17 -15.54
CA GLY A 19 -1.88 -8.51 -15.62
C GLY A 19 -2.82 -9.17 -16.61
N LYS A 20 -2.29 -9.55 -17.78
CA LYS A 20 -3.04 -10.28 -18.81
C LYS A 20 -3.30 -11.73 -18.43
N LEU A 21 -2.33 -12.41 -17.82
CA LEU A 21 -2.43 -13.84 -17.50
C LEU A 21 -3.28 -14.14 -16.27
N LYS A 22 -3.29 -13.24 -15.28
CA LYS A 22 -3.94 -13.47 -14.00
C LYS A 22 -4.97 -12.40 -13.69
N ASP A 23 -4.53 -11.23 -13.26
CA ASP A 23 -5.40 -10.11 -12.95
C ASP A 23 -4.62 -8.80 -12.76
N ARG A 24 -5.37 -7.69 -12.76
CA ARG A 24 -4.83 -6.34 -12.51
C ARG A 24 -4.16 -6.20 -11.14
N LYS A 25 -4.54 -7.01 -10.15
CA LYS A 25 -3.90 -7.00 -8.83
C LYS A 25 -2.48 -7.53 -8.90
N SER A 26 -2.26 -8.60 -9.66
CA SER A 26 -0.93 -9.18 -9.91
C SER A 26 -0.04 -8.22 -10.71
N GLU A 27 -0.60 -7.50 -11.69
CA GLU A 27 0.09 -6.41 -12.39
C GLU A 27 0.61 -5.35 -11.41
N LEU A 28 -0.26 -4.85 -10.53
CA LEU A 28 0.10 -3.80 -9.57
C LEU A 28 1.11 -4.30 -8.54
N ALA A 29 0.95 -5.54 -8.05
CA ALA A 29 1.89 -6.16 -7.12
C ALA A 29 3.33 -6.19 -7.64
N VAL A 30 3.51 -6.51 -8.92
CA VAL A 30 4.85 -6.48 -9.55
C VAL A 30 5.31 -5.06 -9.81
N SER A 31 4.42 -4.16 -10.22
CA SER A 31 4.78 -2.75 -10.43
C SER A 31 5.31 -2.08 -9.16
N PHE A 32 4.86 -2.50 -7.98
CA PHE A 32 5.39 -2.01 -6.70
C PHE A 32 6.88 -2.32 -6.49
N LEU A 33 7.44 -3.31 -7.19
CA LEU A 33 8.84 -3.70 -7.08
C LEU A 33 9.77 -2.94 -8.04
N LEU A 34 9.24 -2.03 -8.86
CA LEU A 34 10.03 -1.23 -9.81
C LEU A 34 11.26 -0.53 -9.21
N PRO A 35 11.17 0.13 -8.05
CA PRO A 35 12.34 0.77 -7.41
C PRO A 35 13.41 -0.25 -7.03
N LEU A 36 12.99 -1.42 -6.53
CA LEU A 36 13.89 -2.50 -6.14
C LEU A 36 14.65 -3.07 -7.35
N LEU A 37 13.91 -3.42 -8.41
CA LEU A 37 14.51 -3.96 -9.64
C LEU A 37 15.50 -2.97 -10.25
N THR A 38 15.13 -1.69 -10.28
CA THR A 38 16.00 -0.63 -10.80
C THR A 38 17.25 -0.46 -9.93
N TYR A 39 17.11 -0.49 -8.60
CA TYR A 39 18.22 -0.40 -7.67
C TYR A 39 19.21 -1.56 -7.85
N GLU A 40 18.71 -2.80 -7.92
CA GLU A 40 19.55 -3.99 -8.12
C GLU A 40 20.29 -3.96 -9.46
N MET A 41 19.60 -3.59 -10.55
CA MET A 41 20.26 -3.41 -11.85
C MET A 41 21.30 -2.30 -11.82
N ALA A 42 21.00 -1.17 -11.17
CA ALA A 42 21.91 -0.05 -11.06
C ALA A 42 23.14 -0.42 -10.22
N ASN A 43 22.97 -1.16 -9.14
CA ASN A 43 24.07 -1.65 -8.32
C ASN A 43 24.90 -2.71 -9.05
N GLY A 44 24.27 -3.61 -9.81
CA GLY A 44 24.98 -4.61 -10.62
C GLY A 44 25.77 -4.02 -11.79
N ILE A 45 25.22 -3.00 -12.46
CA ILE A 45 25.90 -2.33 -13.57
C ILE A 45 26.97 -1.36 -13.05
N TYR A 46 26.60 -0.50 -12.10
CA TYR A 46 27.42 0.64 -11.72
C TYR A 46 28.23 0.43 -10.43
N GLY A 47 27.82 -0.48 -9.55
CA GLY A 47 28.38 -0.61 -8.20
C GLY A 47 29.88 -0.90 -8.16
N GLY A 48 30.42 -1.60 -9.16
CA GLY A 48 31.84 -1.94 -9.27
C GLY A 48 32.77 -0.77 -9.65
N PHE A 49 32.25 0.35 -10.14
CA PHE A 49 33.07 1.47 -10.61
C PHE A 49 33.56 2.41 -9.49
N GLY A 50 33.10 2.25 -8.25
CA GLY A 50 33.41 3.18 -7.15
C GLY A 50 32.90 4.61 -7.39
N ASP A 51 33.08 5.52 -6.42
CA ASP A 51 32.57 6.91 -6.50
C ASP A 51 33.57 7.91 -7.13
N TYR A 52 34.63 7.40 -7.75
CA TYR A 52 35.60 8.21 -8.51
C TYR A 52 35.25 8.32 -9.99
N VAL A 53 34.25 7.56 -10.46
CA VAL A 53 33.70 7.65 -11.82
C VAL A 53 32.47 8.55 -11.81
N TYR A 54 32.45 9.49 -12.75
CA TYR A 54 31.35 10.44 -12.93
C TYR A 54 30.57 10.11 -14.19
N PHE A 55 29.24 10.19 -14.10
CA PHE A 55 28.31 10.06 -15.19
C PHE A 55 27.77 11.44 -15.57
N SER A 56 28.29 11.99 -16.65
CA SER A 56 27.81 13.26 -17.20
C SER A 56 26.46 13.09 -17.87
N THR A 57 25.49 13.91 -17.45
CA THR A 57 24.16 13.98 -18.05
C THR A 57 23.79 15.44 -18.31
N PRO A 58 22.74 15.72 -19.11
CA PRO A 58 22.24 17.09 -19.25
C PRO A 58 21.79 17.75 -17.93
N LEU A 59 21.63 16.98 -16.85
CA LEU A 59 21.25 17.46 -15.52
C LEU A 59 22.47 17.75 -14.61
N GLY A 60 23.68 17.43 -15.08
CA GLY A 60 24.92 17.56 -14.33
C GLY A 60 25.74 16.26 -14.30
N ASP A 61 26.88 16.34 -13.62
CA ASP A 61 27.77 15.22 -13.35
C ASP A 61 27.41 14.57 -12.03
N PHE A 62 27.24 13.24 -12.06
CA PHE A 62 26.86 12.46 -10.89
C PHE A 62 27.92 11.42 -10.60
N THR A 63 28.30 11.27 -9.33
CA THR A 63 29.03 10.07 -8.90
C THR A 63 28.17 8.82 -9.13
N THR A 64 28.82 7.66 -9.15
CA THR A 64 28.16 6.36 -9.25
C THR A 64 27.00 6.20 -8.25
N SER A 65 27.22 6.53 -6.98
CA SER A 65 26.18 6.46 -5.94
C SER A 65 25.00 7.39 -6.22
N GLU A 66 25.29 8.64 -6.58
CA GLU A 66 24.25 9.63 -6.90
C GLU A 66 23.41 9.19 -8.11
N PHE A 67 24.05 8.60 -9.11
CA PHE A 67 23.38 8.13 -10.31
C PHE A 67 22.50 6.88 -10.08
N ILE A 68 22.91 5.99 -9.16
CA ILE A 68 22.06 4.88 -8.69
C ILE A 68 20.85 5.45 -7.96
N GLY A 69 21.06 6.35 -7.00
CA GLY A 69 19.99 6.98 -6.22
C GLY A 69 18.97 7.69 -7.10
N LEU A 70 19.45 8.47 -8.08
CA LEU A 70 18.60 9.18 -9.05
C LEU A 70 17.74 8.21 -9.87
N GLN A 71 18.32 7.13 -10.41
CA GLN A 71 17.57 6.15 -11.20
C GLN A 71 16.51 5.42 -10.36
N THR A 72 16.85 5.03 -9.13
CA THR A 72 15.89 4.41 -8.19
C THR A 72 14.76 5.36 -7.81
N PHE A 73 15.06 6.65 -7.59
CA PHE A 73 14.06 7.67 -7.29
C PHE A 73 13.11 7.91 -8.46
N LEU A 74 13.65 7.98 -9.69
CA LEU A 74 12.83 8.08 -10.90
C LEU A 74 11.94 6.85 -11.08
N ALA A 75 12.45 5.63 -10.84
CA ALA A 75 11.64 4.42 -10.86
C ALA A 75 10.51 4.45 -9.81
N TRP A 76 10.78 5.00 -8.62
CA TRP A 76 9.77 5.22 -7.58
C TRP A 76 8.68 6.21 -8.02
N LEU A 77 9.04 7.34 -8.64
CA LEU A 77 8.06 8.27 -9.20
C LEU A 77 7.21 7.60 -10.29
N ILE A 78 7.85 6.84 -11.19
CA ILE A 78 7.14 6.13 -12.26
C ILE A 78 6.19 5.08 -11.67
N MET A 79 6.61 4.34 -10.64
CA MET A 79 5.75 3.40 -9.92
C MET A 79 4.51 4.10 -9.35
N LEU A 80 4.67 5.25 -8.68
CA LEU A 80 3.55 6.01 -8.14
C LEU A 80 2.56 6.45 -9.21
N VAL A 81 3.07 6.98 -10.34
CA VAL A 81 2.24 7.40 -11.48
C VAL A 81 1.55 6.18 -12.11
N TYR A 82 2.28 5.09 -12.32
CA TYR A 82 1.75 3.86 -12.92
C TYR A 82 0.61 3.29 -12.08
N VAL A 83 0.83 3.13 -10.77
CA VAL A 83 -0.20 2.66 -9.84
C VAL A 83 -1.39 3.61 -9.87
N ARG A 84 -1.19 4.94 -9.89
CA ARG A 84 -2.28 5.92 -9.96
C ARG A 84 -3.18 5.77 -11.20
N ILE A 85 -2.60 5.44 -12.35
CA ILE A 85 -3.31 5.29 -13.62
C ILE A 85 -3.98 3.91 -13.70
N ARG A 86 -3.22 2.86 -13.41
CA ARG A 86 -3.63 1.46 -13.62
C ARG A 86 -4.39 0.87 -12.44
N GLY A 87 -4.26 1.45 -11.24
CA GLY A 87 -4.89 0.96 -10.01
C GLY A 87 -6.38 1.19 -9.92
N ARG A 88 -6.96 2.07 -10.75
CA ARG A 88 -8.37 2.46 -10.61
C ARG A 88 -9.29 1.25 -10.74
N GLY A 89 -10.11 1.01 -9.70
CA GLY A 89 -11.06 -0.09 -9.67
C GLY A 89 -10.43 -1.49 -9.69
N ALA A 90 -9.18 -1.64 -9.24
CA ALA A 90 -8.46 -2.92 -9.29
C ALA A 90 -8.76 -3.83 -8.09
N PHE A 91 -9.07 -3.27 -6.92
CA PHE A 91 -9.16 -4.03 -5.67
C PHE A 91 -10.59 -4.09 -5.10
N GLU A 92 -10.88 -5.19 -4.41
CA GLU A 92 -12.13 -5.38 -3.67
C GLU A 92 -12.03 -4.72 -2.27
N ILE A 93 -13.16 -4.41 -1.65
CA ILE A 93 -13.21 -3.80 -0.30
C ILE A 93 -12.48 -4.66 0.74
N ASP A 94 -12.56 -5.99 0.64
CA ASP A 94 -11.87 -6.95 1.51
C ASP A 94 -10.34 -6.77 1.55
N GLU A 95 -9.76 -6.16 0.51
CA GLU A 95 -8.32 -6.02 0.32
C GLU A 95 -7.81 -4.63 0.75
N PHE A 96 -8.72 -3.69 1.02
CA PHE A 96 -8.39 -2.31 1.32
C PHE A 96 -7.40 -2.16 2.49
N PRO A 97 -7.57 -2.81 3.67
CA PRO A 97 -6.64 -2.62 4.78
C PRO A 97 -5.22 -3.11 4.47
N SER A 98 -5.10 -4.26 3.79
CA SER A 98 -3.80 -4.80 3.37
C SER A 98 -3.15 -3.92 2.31
N LEU A 99 -3.91 -3.46 1.32
CA LEU A 99 -3.39 -2.64 0.24
C LEU A 99 -2.92 -1.28 0.75
N PHE A 100 -3.70 -0.64 1.63
CA PHE A 100 -3.35 0.65 2.21
C PHE A 100 -2.06 0.57 3.02
N ALA A 101 -1.95 -0.42 3.92
CA ALA A 101 -0.73 -0.62 4.72
C ALA A 101 0.49 -0.95 3.84
N PHE A 102 0.30 -1.80 2.82
CA PHE A 102 1.37 -2.18 1.90
C PHE A 102 1.84 -0.99 1.06
N PHE A 103 0.91 -0.18 0.54
CA PHE A 103 1.22 1.01 -0.28
C PHE A 103 2.14 1.99 0.46
N TRP A 104 1.85 2.28 1.72
CA TRP A 104 2.70 3.19 2.50
C TRP A 104 4.07 2.58 2.82
N ALA A 105 4.12 1.29 3.15
CA ALA A 105 5.36 0.58 3.42
C ALA A 105 6.28 0.51 2.18
N ILE A 106 5.74 0.12 1.01
CA ILE A 106 6.52 0.05 -0.24
C ILE A 106 6.94 1.44 -0.74
N THR A 107 6.10 2.45 -0.55
CA THR A 107 6.45 3.84 -0.92
C THR A 107 7.62 4.33 -0.07
N ALA A 108 7.60 4.10 1.25
CA ALA A 108 8.71 4.47 2.13
C ALA A 108 9.98 3.65 1.87
N PHE A 109 9.84 2.37 1.51
CA PHE A 109 10.95 1.52 1.10
C PHE A 109 11.64 2.03 -0.18
N GLY A 110 10.89 2.37 -1.22
CA GLY A 110 11.47 2.93 -2.45
C GLY A 110 12.21 4.24 -2.20
N LEU A 111 11.66 5.09 -1.32
CA LEU A 111 12.35 6.29 -0.86
C LEU A 111 13.64 5.95 -0.09
N GLY A 112 13.59 5.02 0.86
CA GLY A 112 14.74 4.57 1.62
C GLY A 112 15.87 4.02 0.74
N LEU A 113 15.54 3.22 -0.30
CA LEU A 113 16.51 2.73 -1.28
C LEU A 113 17.16 3.86 -2.09
N SER A 114 16.37 4.85 -2.53
CA SER A 114 16.95 5.98 -3.26
C SER A 114 17.87 6.84 -2.37
N ALA A 115 17.45 7.07 -1.12
CA ALA A 115 18.19 7.86 -0.15
C ALA A 115 19.45 7.16 0.37
N SER A 116 19.49 5.82 0.35
CA SER A 116 20.67 5.06 0.74
C SER A 116 21.83 5.23 -0.23
N ALA A 117 21.53 5.46 -1.52
CA ALA A 117 22.55 5.76 -2.53
C ALA A 117 22.80 7.27 -2.68
N TRP A 118 21.76 8.10 -2.55
CA TRP A 118 21.91 9.55 -2.57
C TRP A 118 21.05 10.23 -1.49
N PRO A 119 21.64 10.54 -0.32
CA PRO A 119 20.89 11.09 0.82
C PRO A 119 20.14 12.39 0.52
N ALA A 120 20.62 13.20 -0.43
CA ALA A 120 19.95 14.44 -0.82
C ALA A 120 18.52 14.22 -1.36
N LEU A 121 18.21 13.02 -1.88
CA LEU A 121 16.88 12.67 -2.37
C LEU A 121 15.86 12.39 -1.26
N ALA A 122 16.31 12.24 0.00
CA ALA A 122 15.41 12.07 1.13
C ALA A 122 14.44 13.25 1.28
N LEU A 123 14.95 14.48 1.17
CA LEU A 123 14.14 15.69 1.32
C LEU A 123 13.03 15.81 0.26
N PRO A 124 13.31 15.81 -1.05
CA PRO A 124 12.26 15.88 -2.07
C PRO A 124 11.31 14.68 -2.00
N GLY A 125 11.80 13.48 -1.69
CA GLY A 125 10.94 12.31 -1.53
C GLY A 125 10.01 12.38 -0.32
N LEU A 126 10.47 12.91 0.81
CA LEU A 126 9.62 13.16 1.99
C LEU A 126 8.55 14.22 1.70
N ILE A 127 8.88 15.27 0.93
CA ILE A 127 7.89 16.25 0.47
C ILE A 127 6.80 15.57 -0.36
N ILE A 128 7.19 14.72 -1.32
CA ILE A 128 6.22 13.98 -2.14
C ILE A 128 5.40 12.99 -1.29
N TYR A 129 6.02 12.28 -0.35
CA TYR A 129 5.31 11.41 0.58
C TYR A 129 4.28 12.18 1.41
N ALA A 130 4.65 13.34 1.95
CA ALA A 130 3.75 14.20 2.72
C ALA A 130 2.60 14.73 1.86
N LEU A 131 2.87 15.11 0.60
CA LEU A 131 1.83 15.49 -0.37
C LEU A 131 0.89 14.32 -0.70
N LEU A 132 1.42 13.11 -0.83
CA LEU A 132 0.61 11.90 -1.02
C LEU A 132 -0.23 11.58 0.21
N ALA A 133 0.31 11.70 1.42
CA ALA A 133 -0.45 11.49 2.66
C ALA A 133 -1.59 12.52 2.78
N TRP A 134 -1.27 13.80 2.53
CA TRP A 134 -2.23 14.88 2.53
C TRP A 134 -3.32 14.72 1.46
N ARG A 135 -2.95 14.33 0.23
CA ARG A 135 -3.89 14.14 -0.87
C ARG A 135 -4.64 12.81 -0.78
N GLY A 136 -4.01 11.80 -0.20
CA GLY A 136 -4.59 10.49 0.11
C GLY A 136 -5.81 10.62 1.01
N TRP A 137 -5.78 11.56 1.97
CA TRP A 137 -6.94 11.93 2.78
C TRP A 137 -8.13 12.51 2.00
N LYS A 138 -7.91 13.04 0.79
CA LYS A 138 -9.01 13.59 -0.01
C LYS A 138 -9.75 12.54 -0.82
N ASN A 139 -9.10 11.42 -1.15
CA ASN A 139 -9.71 10.31 -1.88
C ASN A 139 -8.86 9.05 -1.75
N PRO A 140 -8.95 8.28 -0.65
CA PRO A 140 -8.18 7.05 -0.47
C PRO A 140 -8.76 5.87 -1.25
N PHE A 141 -10.00 5.98 -1.75
CA PHE A 141 -10.79 4.87 -2.29
C PHE A 141 -10.70 4.72 -3.82
N TRP A 142 -9.99 5.59 -4.53
CA TRP A 142 -9.90 5.59 -6.00
C TRP A 142 -9.44 4.24 -6.60
N ILE A 143 -8.71 3.44 -5.83
CA ILE A 143 -8.16 2.15 -6.24
C ILE A 143 -9.17 0.99 -6.09
N LEU A 144 -10.24 1.21 -5.32
CA LEU A 144 -11.28 0.22 -5.06
C LEU A 144 -12.29 0.15 -6.21
N ASN A 145 -12.75 -1.06 -6.53
CA ASN A 145 -13.90 -1.29 -7.39
C ASN A 145 -15.21 -1.14 -6.59
N ALA A 146 -15.41 0.04 -6.01
CA ALA A 146 -16.56 0.34 -5.19
C ALA A 146 -17.40 1.45 -5.82
N ARG A 147 -18.71 1.38 -5.60
CA ARG A 147 -19.71 2.35 -6.03
C ARG A 147 -20.46 2.88 -4.82
N PRO A 148 -21.10 4.06 -4.91
CA PRO A 148 -21.99 4.52 -3.84
C PRO A 148 -23.02 3.47 -3.47
N CYS A 149 -23.28 3.31 -2.18
CA CYS A 149 -24.34 2.42 -1.70
C CYS A 149 -25.71 2.89 -2.18
N SER A 150 -26.66 1.96 -2.28
CA SER A 150 -28.05 2.24 -2.66
C SER A 150 -29.05 1.49 -1.77
N GLY A 151 -30.29 1.99 -1.74
CA GLY A 151 -31.40 1.40 -0.99
C GLY A 151 -31.14 1.37 0.51
N GLU A 152 -31.43 0.23 1.15
CA GLU A 152 -31.37 0.09 2.61
C GLU A 152 -29.99 0.41 3.22
N LEU A 153 -28.88 0.15 2.49
CA LEU A 153 -27.52 0.49 2.94
C LEU A 153 -27.27 2.00 2.94
N GLU A 154 -27.82 2.69 1.94
CA GLU A 154 -27.73 4.14 1.84
C GLU A 154 -28.51 4.81 2.97
N GLU A 155 -29.73 4.33 3.26
CA GLU A 155 -30.53 4.84 4.37
C GLU A 155 -29.84 4.63 5.73
N LEU A 156 -29.26 3.44 5.95
CA LEU A 156 -28.55 3.12 7.18
C LEU A 156 -27.30 4.00 7.37
N SER A 157 -26.49 4.16 6.33
CA SER A 157 -25.28 5.01 6.38
C SER A 157 -25.61 6.49 6.58
N ARG A 158 -26.66 6.99 5.92
CA ARG A 158 -27.15 8.35 6.10
C ARG A 158 -27.62 8.62 7.52
N LYS A 159 -28.34 7.68 8.15
CA LYS A 159 -28.72 7.75 9.58
C LYS A 159 -27.51 7.82 10.52
N LEU A 160 -26.41 7.19 10.13
CA LEU A 160 -25.16 7.21 10.87
C LEU A 160 -24.27 8.44 10.55
N GLY A 161 -24.68 9.29 9.61
CA GLY A 161 -23.94 10.49 9.20
C GLY A 161 -22.65 10.16 8.43
N LEU A 162 -22.59 9.01 7.77
CA LEU A 162 -21.38 8.53 7.07
C LEU A 162 -21.63 8.41 5.56
N GLY A 163 -20.59 8.65 4.77
CA GLY A 163 -20.57 8.23 3.37
C GLY A 163 -20.62 6.71 3.26
N CYS A 164 -20.99 6.16 2.10
CA CYS A 164 -21.07 4.71 1.92
C CYS A 164 -20.63 4.29 0.52
N LEU A 165 -19.70 3.33 0.48
CA LEU A 165 -19.24 2.65 -0.72
C LEU A 165 -19.44 1.14 -0.58
N THR A 166 -19.91 0.51 -1.65
CA THR A 166 -20.11 -0.94 -1.73
C THR A 166 -19.51 -1.52 -3.00
N ASP A 167 -19.08 -2.77 -2.93
CA ASP A 167 -18.75 -3.58 -4.10
C ASP A 167 -19.72 -4.77 -4.23
N GLU A 168 -19.50 -5.65 -5.20
CA GLU A 168 -20.38 -6.83 -5.43
C GLU A 168 -19.92 -8.09 -4.70
N LYS A 169 -18.62 -8.22 -4.41
CA LYS A 169 -17.97 -9.51 -4.11
C LYS A 169 -17.46 -9.64 -2.68
N SER A 170 -17.23 -8.54 -1.99
CA SER A 170 -16.64 -8.55 -0.65
C SER A 170 -17.66 -8.90 0.43
N TYR A 171 -17.15 -9.37 1.56
CA TYR A 171 -17.92 -9.55 2.79
C TYR A 171 -17.53 -8.53 3.88
N GLY A 172 -16.42 -7.82 3.67
CA GLY A 172 -15.79 -6.87 4.57
C GLY A 172 -16.67 -5.70 4.96
N VAL A 173 -16.42 -5.15 6.14
CA VAL A 173 -16.99 -3.89 6.57
C VAL A 173 -15.95 -3.08 7.32
N TYR A 174 -15.79 -1.82 6.92
CA TYR A 174 -14.78 -0.92 7.47
C TYR A 174 -15.36 0.48 7.60
N ASN A 175 -14.96 1.19 8.66
CA ASN A 175 -15.18 2.63 8.78
C ASN A 175 -13.83 3.33 8.58
N PHE A 176 -13.74 4.22 7.60
CA PHE A 176 -12.53 4.95 7.26
C PHE A 176 -12.85 6.36 6.78
N GLU A 177 -12.28 7.36 7.44
CA GLU A 177 -12.44 8.80 7.18
C GLU A 177 -13.89 9.21 6.91
N GLY A 178 -14.79 8.84 7.83
CA GLY A 178 -16.22 9.17 7.72
C GLY A 178 -16.97 8.43 6.60
N THR A 179 -16.37 7.41 6.00
CA THR A 179 -16.96 6.58 4.95
C THR A 179 -17.03 5.12 5.37
N LEU A 180 -18.21 4.52 5.28
CA LEU A 180 -18.42 3.09 5.42
C LEU A 180 -18.09 2.38 4.10
N LEU A 181 -17.13 1.46 4.15
CA LEU A 181 -16.89 0.49 3.10
C LEU A 181 -17.61 -0.80 3.45
N VAL A 182 -18.59 -1.20 2.64
CA VAL A 182 -19.42 -2.37 2.91
C VAL A 182 -19.35 -3.33 1.72
N GLY A 183 -18.92 -4.57 1.93
CA GLY A 183 -18.91 -5.57 0.87
C GLY A 183 -20.33 -5.98 0.48
N GLY A 184 -20.59 -6.14 -0.82
CA GLY A 184 -21.95 -6.44 -1.31
C GLY A 184 -22.53 -7.76 -0.79
N ARG A 185 -21.66 -8.74 -0.49
CA ARG A 185 -22.06 -10.04 0.05
C ARG A 185 -22.15 -10.05 1.57
N LEU A 186 -21.87 -8.94 2.26
CA LEU A 186 -22.04 -8.85 3.71
C LEU A 186 -23.50 -9.15 4.11
N ARG A 187 -24.48 -8.87 3.25
CA ARG A 187 -25.90 -9.15 3.50
C ARG A 187 -26.20 -10.64 3.76
N GLU A 188 -25.31 -11.54 3.34
CA GLU A 188 -25.41 -12.97 3.67
C GLU A 188 -25.17 -13.26 5.16
N PHE A 189 -24.57 -12.33 5.91
CA PHE A 189 -24.41 -12.44 7.35
C PHE A 189 -25.72 -12.01 8.06
N PRO A 190 -26.37 -12.88 8.87
CA PRO A 190 -27.71 -12.61 9.41
C PRO A 190 -27.83 -11.31 10.22
N ARG A 191 -26.75 -10.88 10.89
CA ARG A 191 -26.73 -9.68 11.75
C ARG A 191 -25.97 -8.51 11.11
N TRP A 192 -25.93 -8.43 9.77
CA TRP A 192 -25.13 -7.44 9.05
C TRP A 192 -25.46 -5.98 9.43
N LYS A 193 -26.73 -5.64 9.66
CA LYS A 193 -27.13 -4.28 10.08
C LYS A 193 -26.50 -3.89 11.42
N LYS A 194 -26.65 -4.76 12.42
CA LYS A 194 -26.03 -4.57 13.75
C LYS A 194 -24.51 -4.49 13.65
N LEU A 195 -23.90 -5.29 12.77
CA LEU A 195 -22.45 -5.22 12.54
C LEU A 195 -22.03 -3.86 11.96
N ILE A 196 -22.75 -3.32 10.97
CA ILE A 196 -22.49 -1.99 10.42
C ILE A 196 -22.60 -0.92 11.50
N GLU A 197 -23.66 -0.95 12.31
CA GLU A 197 -23.83 -0.01 13.44
C GLU A 197 -22.67 -0.10 14.45
N CYS A 198 -22.19 -1.32 14.73
CA CYS A 198 -21.04 -1.53 15.60
C CYS A 198 -19.74 -0.98 15.01
N VAL A 199 -19.51 -1.18 13.72
CA VAL A 199 -18.30 -0.69 13.02
C VAL A 199 -18.34 0.84 12.87
N ALA A 200 -19.50 1.42 12.61
CA ALA A 200 -19.69 2.87 12.56
C ALA A 200 -19.36 3.57 13.89
N LYS A 201 -19.59 2.89 15.02
CA LYS A 201 -19.25 3.40 16.36
C LYS A 201 -17.76 3.29 16.70
N VAL A 202 -16.97 2.53 15.93
CA VAL A 202 -15.53 2.47 16.13
C VAL A 202 -14.93 3.82 15.72
N ARG A 203 -14.46 4.58 16.71
CA ARG A 203 -13.73 5.82 16.47
C ARG A 203 -12.45 5.51 15.71
N GLU A 204 -12.18 6.32 14.70
CA GLU A 204 -10.94 6.26 13.93
C GLU A 204 -9.72 6.48 14.81
N PRO A 205 -8.56 5.92 14.42
CA PRO A 205 -7.31 6.21 15.10
C PRO A 205 -7.08 7.73 15.10
N GLY A 206 -6.89 8.32 16.28
CA GLY A 206 -6.60 9.74 16.38
C GLY A 206 -5.32 10.12 15.64
N ARG A 207 -5.15 11.42 15.34
CA ARG A 207 -4.01 11.97 14.59
C ARG A 207 -2.65 11.43 15.05
N ASN A 208 -2.45 11.27 16.36
CA ASN A 208 -1.20 10.75 16.94
C ASN A 208 -0.90 9.31 16.53
N VAL A 209 -1.92 8.45 16.47
CA VAL A 209 -1.75 7.06 16.02
C VAL A 209 -1.41 7.03 14.53
N ASN A 210 -2.08 7.85 13.72
CA ASN A 210 -1.78 7.91 12.30
C ASN A 210 -0.35 8.42 12.04
N LEU A 211 0.08 9.46 12.75
CA LEU A 211 1.47 9.95 12.70
C LEU A 211 2.47 8.87 13.11
N PHE A 212 2.17 8.10 14.17
CA PHE A 212 3.00 6.98 14.60
C PHE A 212 3.11 5.88 13.54
N LEU A 213 2.01 5.54 12.86
CA LEU A 213 2.02 4.58 11.74
C LEU A 213 2.90 5.08 10.58
N HIS A 214 2.77 6.35 10.20
CA HIS A 214 3.63 6.94 9.17
C HIS A 214 5.10 6.99 9.57
N ALA A 215 5.40 7.26 10.85
CA ALA A 215 6.77 7.20 11.37
C ALA A 215 7.37 5.79 11.27
N ILE A 216 6.58 4.73 11.53
CA ILE A 216 7.02 3.35 11.33
C ILE A 216 7.40 3.11 9.86
N TYR A 217 6.57 3.52 8.90
CA TYR A 217 6.90 3.35 7.48
C TYR A 217 8.16 4.14 7.10
N LEU A 218 8.20 5.41 7.49
CA LEU A 218 9.29 6.33 7.13
C LEU A 218 10.62 6.01 7.82
N SER A 219 10.66 5.12 8.81
CA SER A 219 11.92 4.63 9.40
C SER A 219 12.86 4.01 8.35
N ALA A 220 12.34 3.56 7.22
CA ALA A 220 13.13 3.09 6.07
C ALA A 220 14.07 4.17 5.50
N VAL A 221 13.72 5.45 5.61
CA VAL A 221 14.52 6.56 5.09
C VAL A 221 15.81 6.78 5.89
N PRO A 222 15.77 7.06 7.21
CA PRO A 222 17.00 7.23 7.99
C PRO A 222 17.82 5.93 8.04
N ILE A 223 17.19 4.76 8.08
CA ILE A 223 17.92 3.48 8.02
C ILE A 223 18.64 3.32 6.68
N GLY A 224 17.98 3.65 5.57
CA GLY A 224 18.62 3.63 4.24
C GLY A 224 19.84 4.56 4.19
N VAL A 225 19.70 5.80 4.64
CA VAL A 225 20.81 6.77 4.68
C VAL A 225 21.97 6.27 5.53
N LEU A 226 21.71 5.69 6.70
CA LEU A 226 22.74 5.18 7.61
C LEU A 226 23.50 3.96 7.06
N LEU A 227 22.80 3.07 6.35
CA LEU A 227 23.40 1.86 5.80
C LEU A 227 24.18 2.11 4.49
N GLY A 228 23.92 3.23 3.80
CA GLY A 228 24.56 3.56 2.53
C GLY A 228 24.13 2.64 1.37
N ARG A 229 24.86 2.64 0.26
CA ARG A 229 24.54 1.81 -0.91
C ARG A 229 25.00 0.36 -0.77
N GLY A 230 24.32 -0.54 -1.50
CA GLY A 230 24.70 -1.94 -1.66
C GLY A 230 23.60 -2.95 -1.30
N ILE A 231 23.90 -4.23 -1.53
CA ILE A 231 23.02 -5.38 -1.23
C ILE A 231 22.77 -5.51 0.27
N THR A 232 23.78 -5.16 1.08
CA THR A 232 23.70 -5.10 2.55
C THR A 232 22.66 -4.09 3.05
N THR A 233 22.23 -3.14 2.21
CA THR A 233 21.16 -2.18 2.55
C THR A 233 19.80 -2.62 2.02
N MET A 234 19.75 -3.25 0.84
CA MET A 234 18.51 -3.76 0.26
C MET A 234 17.82 -4.75 1.21
N LEU A 235 18.56 -5.74 1.71
CA LEU A 235 17.97 -6.82 2.50
C LEU A 235 17.37 -6.32 3.84
N PRO A 236 18.07 -5.50 4.66
CA PRO A 236 17.48 -4.90 5.85
C PRO A 236 16.26 -4.03 5.55
N LEU A 237 16.28 -3.24 4.48
CA LEU A 237 15.13 -2.42 4.09
C LEU A 237 13.94 -3.27 3.65
N LEU A 238 14.18 -4.41 2.98
CA LEU A 238 13.12 -5.34 2.60
C LEU A 238 12.51 -6.02 3.84
N ILE A 239 13.34 -6.42 4.80
CA ILE A 239 12.88 -6.93 6.10
C ILE A 239 12.04 -5.88 6.82
N LEU A 240 12.50 -4.62 6.83
CA LEU A 240 11.79 -3.51 7.44
C LEU A 240 10.46 -3.21 6.74
N LEU A 241 10.40 -3.33 5.42
CA LEU A 241 9.14 -3.25 4.67
C LEU A 241 8.15 -4.30 5.15
N LEU A 242 8.57 -5.57 5.27
CA LEU A 242 7.69 -6.63 5.71
C LEU A 242 7.26 -6.41 7.17
N LEU A 243 8.21 -6.06 8.04
CA LEU A 243 7.93 -5.78 9.45
C LEU A 243 6.97 -4.61 9.62
N SER A 244 7.19 -3.50 8.92
CA SER A 244 6.31 -2.32 8.97
C SER A 244 4.92 -2.66 8.44
N TYR A 245 4.82 -3.36 7.31
CA TYR A 245 3.55 -3.83 6.76
C TYR A 245 2.77 -4.71 7.76
N TYR A 246 3.38 -5.79 8.27
CA TYR A 246 2.69 -6.71 9.17
C TYR A 246 2.38 -6.09 10.53
N THR A 247 3.30 -5.29 11.08
CA THR A 247 3.13 -4.63 12.38
C THR A 247 1.99 -3.62 12.31
N THR A 248 1.95 -2.78 11.27
CA THR A 248 0.89 -1.78 11.12
C THR A 248 -0.46 -2.44 10.88
N LEU A 249 -0.54 -3.49 10.05
CA LEU A 249 -1.78 -4.25 9.84
C LEU A 249 -2.28 -4.88 11.15
N LYS A 250 -1.40 -5.53 11.91
CA LYS A 250 -1.73 -6.15 13.21
C LYS A 250 -2.16 -5.10 14.23
N LEU A 251 -1.48 -3.97 14.28
CA LEU A 251 -1.79 -2.86 15.18
C LEU A 251 -3.17 -2.29 14.87
N SER A 252 -3.47 -2.00 13.60
CA SER A 252 -4.78 -1.51 13.16
C SER A 252 -5.90 -2.47 13.55
N VAL A 253 -5.75 -3.77 13.30
CA VAL A 253 -6.74 -4.79 13.71
C VAL A 253 -6.91 -4.84 15.23
N SER A 254 -5.80 -4.78 15.98
CA SER A 254 -5.81 -4.82 17.45
C SER A 254 -6.53 -3.60 18.03
N LEU A 255 -6.28 -2.40 17.50
CA LEU A 255 -6.94 -1.17 17.92
C LEU A 255 -8.46 -1.24 17.68
N THR A 256 -8.87 -1.68 16.48
CA THR A 256 -10.29 -1.86 16.15
C THR A 256 -10.97 -2.87 17.10
N ARG A 257 -10.32 -4.00 17.40
CA ARG A 257 -10.86 -5.00 18.34
C ARG A 257 -10.99 -4.49 19.78
N ARG A 258 -10.07 -3.63 20.22
CA ARG A 258 -10.12 -3.01 21.55
C ARG A 258 -11.23 -1.95 21.65
N ALA A 259 -11.52 -1.25 20.55
CA ALA A 259 -12.58 -0.26 20.48
C ALA A 259 -13.98 -0.89 20.56
N LEU A 260 -14.16 -2.12 20.06
CA LEU A 260 -15.42 -2.86 20.15
C LEU A 260 -15.69 -3.36 21.59
N ARG A 261 -16.82 -2.96 22.18
CA ARG A 261 -17.27 -3.33 23.53
C ARG A 261 -18.61 -4.08 23.52
N GLY A 262 -18.88 -4.86 24.57
CA GLY A 262 -20.19 -5.48 24.82
C GLY A 262 -20.72 -6.34 23.66
N GLU A 263 -21.99 -6.15 23.29
CA GLU A 263 -22.67 -6.87 22.20
C GLU A 263 -21.91 -6.78 20.87
N CYS A 264 -21.28 -5.64 20.57
CA CYS A 264 -20.51 -5.46 19.34
C CYS A 264 -19.27 -6.36 19.26
N ARG A 265 -18.68 -6.72 20.40
CA ARG A 265 -17.56 -7.67 20.43
C ARG A 265 -18.05 -9.10 20.12
N ALA A 266 -19.24 -9.48 20.58
CA ALA A 266 -19.83 -10.78 20.26
C ALA A 266 -20.17 -10.88 18.77
N ILE A 267 -20.85 -9.86 18.22
CA ILE A 267 -21.18 -9.78 16.79
C ILE A 267 -19.91 -9.83 15.92
N ALA A 268 -18.85 -9.12 16.31
CA ALA A 268 -17.60 -9.14 15.57
C ALA A 268 -16.89 -10.52 15.59
N LYS A 269 -17.07 -11.31 16.65
CA LYS A 269 -16.57 -12.70 16.70
C LYS A 269 -17.38 -13.61 15.78
N GLU A 270 -18.71 -13.55 15.86
CA GLU A 270 -19.61 -14.28 14.96
C GLU A 270 -19.29 -13.97 13.49
N TYR A 271 -19.12 -12.69 13.18
CA TYR A 271 -18.73 -12.23 11.85
C TYR A 271 -17.34 -12.73 11.44
N ALA A 272 -16.35 -12.75 12.34
CA ALA A 272 -15.01 -13.24 12.02
C ALA A 272 -15.02 -14.74 11.65
N GLU A 273 -15.84 -15.54 12.34
CA GLU A 273 -16.04 -16.96 12.02
C GLU A 273 -16.74 -17.14 10.67
N PHE A 274 -17.83 -16.41 10.44
CA PHE A 274 -18.55 -16.37 9.17
C PHE A 274 -17.63 -15.99 8.01
N PHE A 275 -16.87 -14.90 8.15
CA PHE A 275 -15.93 -14.41 7.15
C PHE A 275 -14.84 -15.44 6.84
N LYS A 276 -14.31 -16.11 7.87
CA LYS A 276 -13.31 -17.17 7.71
C LYS A 276 -13.89 -18.38 6.97
N GLU A 277 -15.11 -18.80 7.28
CA GLU A 277 -15.77 -19.92 6.61
C GLU A 277 -16.03 -19.63 5.13
N LYS A 278 -16.61 -18.46 4.82
CA LYS A 278 -16.90 -18.04 3.44
C LYS A 278 -15.61 -17.88 2.62
N LYS A 279 -14.55 -17.32 3.20
CA LYS A 279 -13.25 -17.18 2.53
C LYS A 279 -12.56 -18.53 2.31
N ARG A 280 -12.70 -19.49 3.25
CA ARG A 280 -12.17 -20.85 3.09
C ARG A 280 -12.90 -21.60 1.97
N LYS A 281 -14.23 -21.51 1.92
CA LYS A 281 -15.04 -22.09 0.82
C LYS A 281 -14.62 -21.49 -0.54
N ARG A 282 -14.41 -20.18 -0.62
CA ARG A 282 -13.94 -19.50 -1.86
C ARG A 282 -12.54 -19.95 -2.31
N ARG A 283 -11.65 -20.31 -1.38
CA ARG A 283 -10.33 -20.90 -1.70
C ARG A 283 -10.41 -22.36 -2.10
N GLY A 284 -11.38 -23.12 -1.58
CA GLY A 284 -11.63 -24.51 -1.96
C GLY A 284 -12.10 -24.69 -3.41
N PHE A 285 -12.74 -23.67 -4.01
CA PHE A 285 -13.12 -23.65 -5.42
C PHE A 285 -11.99 -23.21 -6.38
N ILE A 286 -10.79 -22.89 -5.87
CA ILE A 286 -9.62 -22.46 -6.67
C ILE A 286 -8.55 -23.59 -6.71
N VAL A 287 -8.86 -24.76 -6.18
CA VAL A 287 -8.08 -25.99 -6.37
C VAL A 287 -9.03 -27.06 -6.90
N ASP A 288 -9.30 -26.97 -8.20
CA ASP A 288 -9.58 -28.08 -9.12
C ASP A 288 -9.11 -27.64 -10.51
#